data_AF-A0A942NP54-F1
#
_entry.id   AF-A0A942NP54-F1
#
_cell.length_a   1.000
_cell.length_b   1.000
_cell.length_c   1.000
_cell.angle_alpha   90.00
_cell.angle_beta   90.00
_cell.angle_gamma   90.00
#
_symmetry.space_group_name_H-M   'P 1'
#
loop_
_entity.id
_entity.type
_entity.pdbx_description
1 polymer ?
#
loop_
_entity_poly.entity_id
_entity_poly.type
_entity_poly.pdbx_seq_one_letter_code
_entity_poly.pdbx_strand_id
1 'polypeptide(L)'
;MDTENFYSKSQRISSPSKRIGYFKIWSGIGLLIYTIALSGNIQSFINVFHEEDPFSLFVYGGNCLVLMITFFTGVSFILSGIISTKRVTITPEIPSPFKHYVSIFDNLLNGKLEIYKFPDYGPLKIAFNYVSDKIPYLTPPKRKIVSKNVSLARNALLLALIVMAFVLFQKLVPESFYQEFYIERIIFRFPFVFFGILLLLAGISFYSIILMIPENIPRQTVSENFATINGGGDPNSIFPAINKLFNEFRYNALPNYSFKSGFAKIEDLSFNETGSYDGKLAVETHPQYIGNNENDIIPNIYLLLAAFSLITSLINFALMVVEPGPDIIQSYLGNFFAGLIFLYLAGSFISRAFILNNIFKYDSVFTFIDVSGSIGKSEITAGKAITDSIETKNVVIRSDSQFRIYTTRFLSESYSLNGSRYVTAMITDDNIHLITEKLLQTINNFKAEGVSVRGIDISSESLNQITRANLLIHDSRKNTKSLPPSPDQKAIQSKSNESINTVSSQDSTDVKECPRCAETIKARAKMCRFCNFEFPVN
;
A
#
# COMPACT_ATOMS: atom_id res chain seq x y z
N MET A 1 23.67 -13.95 -2.10
CA MET A 1 23.04 -13.14 -1.03
C MET A 1 22.66 -14.13 0.07
N ASP A 2 23.40 -14.11 1.17
CA ASP A 2 23.20 -15.06 2.27
C ASP A 2 21.83 -14.82 2.93
N THR A 3 20.93 -15.77 2.74
CA THR A 3 19.57 -15.74 3.30
C THR A 3 19.59 -15.65 4.83
N GLU A 4 20.65 -16.14 5.49
CA GLU A 4 20.82 -16.05 6.95
C GLU A 4 21.01 -14.60 7.46
N ASN A 5 21.69 -13.73 6.69
CA ASN A 5 21.84 -12.32 7.04
C ASN A 5 20.58 -11.48 6.77
N PHE A 6 19.63 -12.02 6.00
CA PHE A 6 18.36 -11.34 5.71
C PHE A 6 17.34 -11.54 6.84
N TYR A 7 17.30 -12.73 7.44
CA TYR A 7 16.40 -13.04 8.56
C TYR A 7 16.86 -12.41 9.89
N SER A 8 18.16 -12.19 10.09
CA SER A 8 18.69 -11.51 11.28
C SER A 8 18.23 -10.05 11.40
N LYS A 9 17.73 -9.45 10.31
CA LYS A 9 17.18 -8.08 10.26
C LYS A 9 15.66 -7.99 10.39
N SER A 10 14.97 -9.12 10.57
CA SER A 10 13.52 -9.12 10.76
C SER A 10 13.14 -8.48 12.09
N GLN A 11 12.22 -7.50 12.06
CA GLN A 11 11.68 -6.91 13.27
C GLN A 11 10.56 -7.79 13.80
N ARG A 12 10.73 -8.29 15.03
CA ARG A 12 9.68 -8.99 15.76
C ARG A 12 8.75 -7.95 16.38
N ILE A 13 7.56 -7.83 15.85
CA ILE A 13 6.56 -6.91 16.38
C ILE A 13 5.54 -7.70 17.19
N SER A 14 5.05 -7.10 18.28
CA SER A 14 3.90 -7.67 18.99
C SER A 14 2.74 -7.80 18.00
N SER A 15 2.08 -8.97 17.98
CA SER A 15 0.93 -9.15 17.10
C SER A 15 -0.12 -8.09 17.47
N PRO A 16 -0.53 -7.22 16.54
CA PRO A 16 -1.55 -6.21 16.84
C PRO A 16 -2.89 -6.87 17.21
N SER A 17 -3.12 -8.10 16.74
CA SER A 17 -4.30 -8.88 17.08
C SER A 17 -4.19 -9.58 18.44
N LYS A 18 -3.12 -9.40 19.23
CA LYS A 18 -2.94 -10.10 20.50
C LYS A 18 -4.10 -9.85 21.48
N ARG A 19 -4.58 -8.60 21.58
CA ARG A 19 -5.75 -8.24 22.43
C ARG A 19 -7.02 -8.96 21.97
N ILE A 20 -7.23 -9.03 20.66
CA ILE A 20 -8.36 -9.76 20.06
C ILE A 20 -8.22 -11.26 20.29
N GLY A 21 -7.01 -11.79 20.20
CA GLY A 21 -6.69 -13.18 20.51
C GLY A 21 -7.09 -13.55 21.93
N TYR A 22 -6.69 -12.74 22.92
CA TYR A 22 -7.10 -12.94 24.30
C TYR A 22 -8.61 -12.82 24.48
N PHE A 23 -9.23 -11.79 23.90
CA PHE A 23 -10.69 -11.62 23.97
C PHE A 23 -11.44 -12.84 23.43
N LYS A 24 -11.00 -13.38 22.29
CA LYS A 24 -11.59 -14.59 21.68
C LYS A 24 -11.38 -15.82 22.55
N ILE A 25 -10.19 -16.01 23.13
CA ILE A 25 -9.92 -17.13 24.05
C ILE A 25 -10.86 -17.07 25.26
N TRP A 26 -10.93 -15.92 25.94
CA TRP A 26 -11.79 -15.75 27.12
C TRP A 26 -13.27 -15.87 26.78
N SER A 27 -13.72 -15.29 25.68
CA SER A 27 -15.11 -15.42 25.21
C SER A 27 -15.44 -16.88 24.87
N GLY A 28 -14.52 -17.61 24.24
CA GLY A 28 -14.71 -19.01 23.91
C GLY A 28 -14.76 -19.91 25.15
N ILE A 29 -13.90 -19.65 26.15
CA ILE A 29 -13.97 -20.33 27.46
C ILE A 29 -15.32 -20.05 28.13
N GLY A 30 -15.77 -18.79 28.14
CA GLY A 30 -17.07 -18.40 28.68
C GLY A 30 -18.24 -19.12 28.00
N LEU A 31 -18.22 -19.24 26.67
CA LEU A 31 -19.22 -19.98 25.89
C LEU A 31 -19.24 -21.47 26.22
N LEU A 32 -18.07 -22.08 26.43
CA LEU A 32 -17.98 -23.50 26.83
C LEU A 32 -18.53 -23.72 28.24
N ILE A 33 -18.16 -22.87 29.21
CA ILE A 33 -18.69 -22.93 30.58
C ILE A 33 -20.21 -22.77 30.56
N TYR A 34 -20.73 -21.81 29.79
CA TYR A 34 -22.16 -21.60 29.61
C TYR A 34 -22.86 -22.83 29.02
N THR A 35 -22.27 -23.45 28.00
CA THR A 35 -22.82 -24.64 27.36
C THR A 35 -22.86 -25.82 28.33
N ILE A 36 -21.80 -26.01 29.14
CA ILE A 36 -21.75 -27.03 30.19
C ILE A 36 -22.81 -26.76 31.27
N ALA A 37 -22.95 -25.51 31.73
CA ALA A 37 -23.93 -25.14 32.74
C ALA A 37 -25.37 -25.43 32.27
N LEU A 38 -25.70 -25.11 31.02
CA LEU A 38 -27.00 -25.43 30.45
C LEU A 38 -27.20 -26.92 30.16
N SER A 39 -26.13 -27.67 29.88
CA SER A 39 -26.23 -29.12 29.61
C SER A 39 -26.75 -29.92 30.82
N GLY A 40 -26.64 -29.38 32.04
CA GLY A 40 -27.27 -29.97 33.22
C GLY A 40 -28.79 -30.12 33.10
N ASN A 41 -29.44 -29.31 32.26
CA ASN A 41 -30.87 -29.40 31.98
C ASN A 41 -31.22 -30.48 30.92
N ILE A 42 -30.23 -31.17 30.35
CA ILE A 42 -30.46 -32.27 29.38
C ILE A 42 -31.16 -33.46 30.04
N GLN A 43 -30.99 -33.68 31.35
CA GLN A 43 -31.70 -34.76 32.02
C GLN A 43 -33.22 -34.52 32.01
N SER A 44 -33.64 -33.25 32.15
CA SER A 44 -35.05 -32.86 32.02
C SER A 44 -35.56 -33.06 30.58
N PHE A 45 -34.69 -32.89 29.57
CA PHE A 45 -35.03 -33.17 28.17
C PHE A 45 -35.30 -34.65 27.91
N ILE A 46 -34.46 -35.55 28.45
CA ILE A 46 -34.67 -37.01 28.31
C ILE A 46 -36.02 -37.42 28.90
N ASN A 47 -36.40 -36.82 30.03
CA ASN A 47 -37.66 -37.12 30.68
C ASN A 47 -38.87 -36.61 29.89
N VAL A 48 -38.77 -35.47 29.21
CA VAL A 48 -39.89 -34.92 28.42
C VAL A 48 -40.02 -35.56 27.04
N PHE A 49 -38.97 -36.18 26.50
CA PHE A 49 -39.09 -36.99 25.27
C PHE A 49 -40.07 -38.18 25.42
N HIS A 50 -40.42 -38.54 26.66
CA HIS A 50 -41.45 -39.53 26.96
C HIS A 50 -42.88 -38.96 27.01
N GLU A 51 -43.06 -37.63 27.05
CA GLU A 51 -44.37 -36.98 26.94
C GLU A 51 -44.61 -36.58 25.48
N GLU A 52 -45.71 -37.06 24.88
CA GLU A 52 -46.05 -36.87 23.45
C GLU A 52 -46.52 -35.43 23.10
N ASP A 53 -46.04 -34.39 23.79
CA ASP A 53 -46.38 -33.01 23.44
C ASP A 53 -45.45 -32.47 22.34
N PRO A 54 -45.93 -32.24 21.10
CA PRO A 54 -45.12 -31.71 20.00
C PRO A 54 -44.52 -30.32 20.31
N PHE A 55 -45.11 -29.55 21.21
CA PHE A 55 -44.59 -28.24 21.60
C PHE A 55 -43.29 -28.36 22.40
N SER A 56 -43.26 -29.31 23.34
CA SER A 56 -42.08 -29.60 24.13
C SER A 56 -40.91 -29.98 23.22
N LEU A 57 -41.16 -30.84 22.21
CA LEU A 57 -40.17 -31.26 21.21
C LEU A 57 -39.54 -30.06 20.47
N PHE A 58 -40.33 -29.04 20.12
CA PHE A 58 -39.84 -27.83 19.46
C PHE A 58 -38.93 -27.00 20.37
N VAL A 59 -39.37 -26.75 21.61
CA VAL A 59 -38.60 -25.99 22.61
C VAL A 59 -37.27 -26.67 22.90
N TYR A 60 -37.29 -27.98 23.14
CA TYR A 60 -36.08 -28.73 23.41
C TYR A 60 -35.18 -28.89 22.20
N GLY A 61 -35.74 -29.08 21.01
CA GLY A 61 -34.98 -29.07 19.75
C GLY A 61 -34.25 -27.73 19.54
N GLY A 62 -34.92 -26.61 19.84
CA GLY A 62 -34.34 -25.28 19.85
C GLY A 62 -33.18 -25.15 20.84
N ASN A 63 -33.36 -25.63 22.07
CA ASN A 63 -32.31 -25.62 23.10
C ASN A 63 -31.09 -26.45 22.68
N CYS A 64 -31.28 -27.66 22.14
CA CYS A 64 -30.19 -28.49 21.62
C CYS A 64 -29.42 -27.81 20.49
N LEU A 65 -30.14 -27.13 19.58
CA LEU A 65 -29.52 -26.35 18.51
C LEU A 65 -28.71 -25.17 19.05
N VAL A 66 -29.23 -24.44 20.04
CA VAL A 66 -28.49 -23.36 20.72
C VAL A 66 -27.23 -23.90 21.38
N LEU A 67 -27.31 -25.01 22.11
CA LEU A 67 -26.15 -25.64 22.76
C LEU A 67 -25.07 -26.06 21.77
N MET A 68 -25.46 -26.65 20.64
CA MET A 68 -24.49 -27.00 19.59
C MET A 68 -23.83 -25.75 19.02
N ILE A 69 -24.61 -24.72 18.70
CA ILE A 69 -24.09 -23.46 18.15
C ILE A 69 -23.12 -22.80 19.15
N THR A 70 -23.47 -22.70 20.43
CA THR A 70 -22.60 -22.09 21.44
C THR A 70 -21.33 -22.90 21.66
N PHE A 71 -21.42 -24.24 21.64
CA PHE A 71 -20.26 -25.12 21.75
C PHE A 71 -19.27 -24.91 20.59
N PHE A 72 -19.73 -25.07 19.34
CA PHE A 72 -18.88 -24.94 18.16
C PHE A 72 -18.31 -23.53 18.01
N THR A 73 -19.11 -22.51 18.35
CA THR A 73 -18.65 -21.11 18.36
C THR A 73 -17.57 -20.91 19.42
N GLY A 74 -17.73 -21.48 20.62
CA GLY A 74 -16.75 -21.43 21.70
C GLY A 74 -15.40 -22.04 21.31
N VAL A 75 -15.42 -23.25 20.74
CA VAL A 75 -14.22 -23.93 20.25
C VAL A 75 -13.53 -23.12 19.13
N SER A 76 -14.30 -22.65 18.15
CA SER A 76 -13.79 -21.82 17.05
C SER A 76 -13.14 -20.53 17.54
N PHE A 77 -13.72 -19.90 18.58
CA PHE A 77 -13.17 -18.70 19.20
C PHE A 77 -11.84 -18.99 19.90
N ILE A 78 -11.72 -20.08 20.65
CA ILE A 78 -10.46 -20.46 21.30
C ILE A 78 -9.37 -20.71 20.25
N LEU A 79 -9.65 -21.55 19.24
CA LEU A 79 -8.68 -21.89 18.19
C LEU A 79 -8.21 -20.65 17.43
N SER A 80 -9.15 -19.83 16.96
CA SER A 80 -8.80 -18.59 16.24
C SER A 80 -8.10 -17.57 17.14
N GLY A 81 -8.40 -17.57 18.45
CA GLY A 81 -7.73 -16.73 19.44
C GLY A 81 -6.27 -17.13 19.66
N ILE A 82 -5.98 -18.43 19.79
CA ILE A 82 -4.62 -18.97 19.90
C ILE A 82 -3.79 -18.64 18.65
N ILE A 83 -4.38 -18.74 17.46
CA ILE A 83 -3.69 -18.35 16.22
C ILE A 83 -3.37 -16.85 16.24
N SER A 84 -4.30 -16.02 16.72
CA SER A 84 -4.15 -14.56 16.73
C SER A 84 -3.14 -14.03 17.77
N THR A 85 -2.80 -14.82 18.80
CA THR A 85 -1.79 -14.44 19.81
C THR A 85 -0.36 -14.78 19.41
N LYS A 86 -0.16 -15.63 18.39
CA LYS A 86 1.18 -15.90 17.86
C LYS A 86 1.81 -14.60 17.34
N ARG A 87 3.10 -14.41 17.65
CA ARG A 87 3.86 -13.23 17.20
C ARG A 87 3.96 -13.24 15.68
N VAL A 88 3.88 -12.05 15.08
CA VAL A 88 4.06 -11.89 13.64
C VAL A 88 5.47 -11.36 13.39
N THR A 89 6.21 -12.06 12.54
CA THR A 89 7.53 -11.63 12.09
C THR A 89 7.35 -10.74 10.87
N ILE A 90 7.86 -9.51 10.91
CA ILE A 90 7.86 -8.63 9.74
C ILE A 90 9.12 -8.92 8.94
N THR A 91 8.93 -9.40 7.71
CA THR A 91 10.03 -9.51 6.74
C THR A 91 10.37 -8.13 6.19
N PRO A 92 11.63 -7.89 5.81
CA PRO A 92 12.10 -6.61 5.28
C PRO A 92 11.52 -6.21 3.90
N GLU A 93 10.67 -7.03 3.28
CA GLU A 93 9.91 -6.68 2.06
C GLU A 93 8.58 -5.99 2.38
N ILE A 94 8.30 -5.79 3.66
CA ILE A 94 7.06 -5.27 4.19
C ILE A 94 7.32 -3.86 4.71
N PRO A 95 6.55 -2.85 4.29
CA PRO A 95 5.31 -2.95 3.52
C PRO A 95 5.51 -2.96 2.00
N SER A 96 4.49 -3.41 1.27
CA SER A 96 4.50 -3.34 -0.19
C SER A 96 4.70 -1.89 -0.68
N PRO A 97 5.40 -1.69 -1.81
CA PRO A 97 5.49 -0.38 -2.44
C PRO A 97 4.08 0.13 -2.80
N PHE A 98 3.95 1.44 -2.97
CA PHE A 98 2.66 2.02 -3.35
C PHE A 98 2.17 1.42 -4.68
N LYS A 99 0.89 1.03 -4.74
CA LYS A 99 0.31 0.44 -5.97
C LYS A 99 0.32 1.40 -7.16
N HIS A 100 0.18 2.70 -6.91
CA HIS A 100 0.03 3.72 -7.93
C HIS A 100 0.88 4.97 -7.61
N TYR A 101 2.19 4.91 -7.91
CA TYR A 101 3.09 6.06 -7.75
C TYR A 101 2.63 7.31 -8.54
N VAL A 102 1.91 7.12 -9.64
CA VAL A 102 1.30 8.22 -10.41
C VAL A 102 0.35 9.04 -9.55
N SER A 103 -0.54 8.40 -8.79
CA SER A 103 -1.45 9.12 -7.88
C SER A 103 -0.72 9.89 -6.79
N ILE A 104 0.43 9.38 -6.33
CA ILE A 104 1.27 10.05 -5.33
C ILE A 104 1.93 11.28 -5.93
N PHE A 105 2.37 11.18 -7.18
CA PHE A 105 2.92 12.31 -7.91
C PHE A 105 1.89 13.43 -8.08
N ASP A 106 0.68 13.10 -8.49
CA ASP A 106 -0.41 14.08 -8.59
C ASP A 106 -0.74 14.70 -7.23
N ASN A 107 -0.70 13.92 -6.15
CA ASN A 107 -0.90 14.42 -4.79
C ASN A 107 0.20 15.40 -4.35
N LEU A 108 1.46 15.12 -4.71
CA LEU A 108 2.61 15.98 -4.41
C LEU A 108 2.53 17.31 -5.14
N LEU A 109 2.30 17.25 -6.47
CA LEU A 109 2.21 18.45 -7.30
C LEU A 109 1.06 19.35 -6.88
N ASN A 110 -0.09 18.77 -6.56
CA ASN A 110 -1.28 19.53 -6.20
C ASN A 110 -1.30 19.94 -4.72
N GLY A 111 -0.36 19.45 -3.90
CA GLY A 111 -0.35 19.64 -2.45
C GLY A 111 -1.63 19.13 -1.77
N LYS A 112 -2.34 18.18 -2.40
CA LYS A 112 -3.65 17.68 -1.98
C LYS A 112 -3.65 16.17 -1.99
N LEU A 113 -4.00 15.56 -0.86
CA LEU A 113 -4.15 14.11 -0.79
C LEU A 113 -5.55 13.69 -1.26
N GLU A 114 -5.62 13.02 -2.41
CA GLU A 114 -6.87 12.48 -2.98
C GLU A 114 -7.61 11.53 -2.04
N ILE A 115 -6.91 10.89 -1.11
CA ILE A 115 -7.51 10.02 -0.10
C ILE A 115 -8.61 10.75 0.70
N TYR A 116 -8.52 12.08 0.84
CA TYR A 116 -9.47 12.90 1.58
C TYR A 116 -10.62 13.45 0.74
N LYS A 117 -10.74 13.00 -0.51
CA LYS A 117 -11.95 13.25 -1.30
C LYS A 117 -13.16 12.65 -0.56
N PHE A 118 -14.09 13.52 -0.19
CA PHE A 118 -15.24 13.17 0.63
C PHE A 118 -16.42 12.77 -0.26
N PRO A 119 -17.13 11.66 0.03
CA PRO A 119 -18.32 11.31 -0.72
C PRO A 119 -19.49 12.26 -0.37
N ASP A 120 -20.18 12.77 -1.40
CA ASP A 120 -21.28 13.74 -1.24
C ASP A 120 -22.59 13.16 -0.71
N TYR A 121 -22.64 11.84 -0.44
CA TYR A 121 -23.84 11.12 -0.04
C TYR A 121 -23.58 10.02 1.00
N GLY A 122 -24.65 9.59 1.66
CA GLY A 122 -24.64 8.45 2.58
C GLY A 122 -24.38 8.80 4.06
N PRO A 123 -24.15 7.78 4.90
CA PRO A 123 -23.97 7.94 6.35
C PRO A 123 -22.81 8.87 6.74
N LEU A 124 -21.78 8.96 5.91
CA LEU A 124 -20.64 9.86 6.16
C LEU A 124 -21.07 11.32 6.11
N LYS A 125 -21.96 11.72 5.19
CA LYS A 125 -22.46 13.10 5.10
C LYS A 125 -23.20 13.52 6.37
N ILE A 126 -23.98 12.60 6.96
CA ILE A 126 -24.65 12.83 8.24
C ILE A 126 -23.59 13.11 9.32
N ALA A 127 -22.56 12.27 9.40
CA ALA A 127 -21.50 12.50 10.36
C ALA A 127 -20.78 13.84 10.13
N PHE A 128 -20.49 14.19 8.88
CA PHE A 128 -19.84 15.45 8.53
C PHE A 128 -20.69 16.66 8.95
N ASN A 129 -21.98 16.65 8.64
CA ASN A 129 -22.90 17.75 8.95
C ASN A 129 -23.17 17.91 10.45
N TYR A 130 -23.23 16.81 11.21
CA TYR A 130 -23.71 16.84 12.60
C TYR A 130 -22.65 16.52 13.66
N VAL A 131 -21.49 15.95 13.29
CA VAL A 131 -20.43 15.57 14.24
C VAL A 131 -19.21 16.46 14.08
N SER A 132 -18.59 16.49 12.90
CA SER A 132 -17.41 17.35 12.65
C SER A 132 -17.08 17.47 11.17
N ASP A 133 -16.64 18.67 10.80
CA ASP A 133 -16.01 19.02 9.54
C ASP A 133 -14.68 18.29 9.28
N LYS A 134 -14.05 17.70 10.30
CA LYS A 134 -12.78 16.96 10.19
C LYS A 134 -12.91 15.50 9.75
N ILE A 135 -14.13 14.99 9.58
CA ILE A 135 -14.39 13.61 9.13
C ILE A 135 -13.77 13.25 7.77
N PRO A 136 -13.68 14.17 6.78
CA PRO A 136 -12.99 13.90 5.52
C PRO A 136 -11.54 13.47 5.71
N TYR A 137 -10.87 13.93 6.77
CA TYR A 137 -9.48 13.60 7.10
C TYR A 137 -9.30 12.23 7.76
N LEU A 138 -10.38 11.47 7.97
CA LEU A 138 -10.29 10.09 8.42
C LEU A 138 -9.77 9.19 7.31
N THR A 139 -8.89 8.28 7.69
CA THR A 139 -8.38 7.28 6.75
C THR A 139 -9.51 6.33 6.31
N PRO A 140 -9.42 5.74 5.11
CA PRO A 140 -10.42 4.80 4.60
C PRO A 140 -10.92 3.74 5.62
N PRO A 141 -10.06 3.08 6.45
CA PRO A 141 -10.53 2.13 7.46
C PRO A 141 -11.45 2.79 8.48
N LYS A 142 -11.05 3.95 8.99
CA LYS A 142 -11.80 4.71 9.99
C LYS A 142 -13.12 5.20 9.41
N ARG A 143 -13.14 5.71 8.17
CA ARG A 143 -14.38 6.09 7.46
C ARG A 143 -15.36 4.93 7.33
N LYS A 144 -14.87 3.73 6.99
CA LYS A 144 -15.72 2.54 6.94
C LYS A 144 -16.37 2.26 8.30
N ILE A 145 -15.64 2.41 9.40
CA ILE A 145 -16.19 2.21 10.75
C ILE A 145 -17.19 3.31 11.11
N VAL A 146 -16.86 4.58 10.86
CA VAL A 146 -17.78 5.72 11.07
C VAL A 146 -19.08 5.51 10.30
N SER A 147 -19.01 5.12 9.03
CA SER A 147 -20.21 4.85 8.23
C SER A 147 -21.10 3.75 8.83
N LYS A 148 -20.48 2.68 9.37
CA LYS A 148 -21.20 1.59 10.06
C LYS A 148 -21.80 2.05 11.38
N ASN A 149 -21.11 2.88 12.15
CA ASN A 149 -21.61 3.42 13.41
C ASN A 149 -22.79 4.37 13.19
N VAL A 150 -22.71 5.25 12.19
CA VAL A 150 -23.80 6.16 11.84
C VAL A 150 -25.01 5.38 11.36
N SER A 151 -24.82 4.36 10.52
CA SER A 151 -25.89 3.47 10.09
C SER A 151 -26.54 2.75 11.28
N LEU A 152 -25.72 2.23 12.21
CA LEU A 152 -26.20 1.58 13.43
C LEU A 152 -27.02 2.55 14.30
N ALA A 153 -26.51 3.77 14.54
CA ALA A 153 -27.20 4.80 15.32
C ALA A 153 -28.52 5.22 14.68
N ARG A 154 -28.53 5.43 13.35
CA ARG A 154 -29.75 5.74 12.60
C ARG A 154 -30.78 4.62 12.72
N ASN A 155 -30.37 3.37 12.51
CA ASN A 155 -31.28 2.23 12.58
C ASN A 155 -31.80 2.01 14.00
N ALA A 156 -30.96 2.19 15.02
CA ALA A 156 -31.36 2.15 16.43
C ALA A 156 -32.39 3.23 16.76
N LEU A 157 -32.19 4.46 16.26
CA LEU A 157 -33.12 5.57 16.46
C LEU A 157 -34.45 5.34 15.75
N LEU A 158 -34.43 4.87 14.49
CA LEU A 158 -35.66 4.52 13.76
C LEU A 158 -36.44 3.42 14.48
N LEU A 159 -35.74 2.39 14.96
CA LEU A 159 -36.34 1.31 15.73
C LEU A 159 -36.95 1.83 17.03
N ALA A 160 -36.25 2.72 17.75
CA ALA A 160 -36.78 3.36 18.94
C ALA A 160 -38.02 4.21 18.65
N LEU A 161 -38.06 4.93 17.53
CA LEU A 161 -39.24 5.70 17.11
C LEU A 161 -40.42 4.79 16.77
N ILE A 162 -40.19 3.67 16.09
CA ILE A 162 -41.23 2.67 15.80
C ILE A 162 -41.82 2.11 17.11
N VAL A 163 -40.97 1.78 18.06
CA VAL A 163 -41.38 1.27 19.38
C VAL A 163 -42.16 2.34 20.15
N MET A 164 -41.67 3.58 20.16
CA MET A 164 -42.36 4.70 20.80
C MET A 164 -43.73 4.96 20.16
N ALA A 165 -43.82 4.95 18.83
CA ALA A 165 -45.06 5.11 18.10
C ALA A 165 -46.05 3.98 18.42
N PHE A 166 -45.56 2.74 18.52
CA PHE A 166 -46.38 1.60 18.95
C PHE A 166 -46.93 1.83 20.36
N VAL A 167 -46.08 2.23 21.31
CA VAL A 167 -46.49 2.53 22.70
C VAL A 167 -47.50 3.67 22.78
N LEU A 168 -47.33 4.72 21.96
CA LEU A 168 -48.27 5.83 21.89
C LEU A 168 -49.61 5.39 21.29
N PHE A 169 -49.58 4.64 20.19
CA PHE A 169 -50.78 4.04 19.59
C PHE A 169 -51.55 3.25 20.64
N GLN A 170 -50.85 2.52 21.50
CA GLN A 170 -51.54 1.76 22.54
C GLN A 170 -52.26 2.58 23.58
N LYS A 171 -51.68 3.70 24.00
CA LYS A 171 -52.36 4.62 24.93
C LYS A 171 -53.59 5.27 24.32
N LEU A 172 -53.67 5.32 22.99
CA LEU A 172 -54.78 5.91 22.25
C LEU A 172 -55.91 4.90 21.96
N VAL A 173 -55.61 3.59 21.96
CA VAL A 173 -56.59 2.53 21.69
C VAL A 173 -57.36 2.19 22.98
N PRO A 174 -58.71 2.16 22.96
CA PRO A 174 -59.51 1.83 24.14
C PRO A 174 -59.21 0.43 24.69
N GLU A 175 -59.28 0.26 26.01
CA GLU A 175 -59.00 -1.03 26.67
C GLU A 175 -59.88 -2.18 26.18
N SER A 176 -61.10 -1.88 25.71
CA SER A 176 -62.03 -2.88 25.13
C SER A 176 -61.45 -3.59 23.91
N PHE A 177 -60.64 -2.90 23.10
CA PHE A 177 -59.99 -3.49 21.94
C PHE A 177 -58.97 -4.56 22.36
N TYR A 178 -58.23 -4.36 23.45
CA TYR A 178 -57.23 -5.33 23.91
C TYR A 178 -57.84 -6.59 24.49
N GLN A 179 -59.01 -6.48 25.13
CA GLN A 179 -59.73 -7.61 25.69
C GLN A 179 -60.22 -8.57 24.60
N GLU A 180 -60.57 -8.06 23.41
CA GLU A 180 -60.98 -8.90 22.27
C GLU A 180 -59.81 -9.67 21.63
N PHE A 181 -58.59 -9.15 21.72
CA PHE A 181 -57.41 -9.75 21.04
C PHE A 181 -56.48 -10.57 21.95
N TYR A 182 -56.79 -10.76 23.24
CA TYR A 182 -55.97 -11.52 24.20
C TYR A 182 -54.47 -11.13 24.20
N ILE A 183 -54.16 -9.86 23.92
CA ILE A 183 -52.76 -9.38 23.93
C ILE A 183 -52.39 -9.05 25.38
N GLU A 184 -51.73 -9.98 26.07
CA GLU A 184 -51.29 -9.76 27.44
C GLU A 184 -50.30 -8.59 27.56
N ARG A 185 -50.38 -7.86 28.68
CA ARG A 185 -49.48 -6.75 29.02
C ARG A 185 -47.99 -7.16 29.17
N ILE A 186 -47.67 -8.45 29.16
CA ILE A 186 -46.30 -9.00 29.35
C ILE A 186 -45.39 -8.69 28.15
N ILE A 187 -45.92 -8.57 26.93
CA ILE A 187 -45.17 -8.19 25.72
C ILE A 187 -44.47 -6.82 25.88
N PHE A 188 -44.88 -5.99 26.85
CA PHE A 188 -44.55 -4.56 26.86
C PHE A 188 -43.40 -4.15 27.77
N ARG A 189 -42.98 -4.95 28.77
CA ARG A 189 -41.85 -4.56 29.66
C ARG A 189 -40.49 -4.90 29.07
N PHE A 190 -40.38 -6.05 28.42
CA PHE A 190 -39.15 -6.52 27.76
C PHE A 190 -38.60 -5.62 26.65
N PRO A 191 -39.42 -5.04 25.74
CA PRO A 191 -38.89 -4.20 24.67
C PRO A 191 -38.18 -2.96 25.21
N PHE A 192 -38.67 -2.28 26.26
CA PHE A 192 -38.03 -1.04 26.72
C PHE A 192 -36.61 -1.24 27.25
N VAL A 193 -36.38 -2.28 28.04
CA VAL A 193 -35.03 -2.59 28.56
C VAL A 193 -34.12 -2.98 27.41
N PHE A 194 -34.60 -3.85 26.50
CA PHE A 194 -33.88 -4.26 25.30
C PHE A 194 -33.50 -3.06 24.41
N PHE A 195 -34.46 -2.19 24.10
CA PHE A 195 -34.25 -1.00 23.28
C PHE A 195 -33.38 0.04 23.98
N GLY A 196 -33.53 0.21 25.30
CA GLY A 196 -32.65 1.06 26.10
C GLY A 196 -31.20 0.61 26.01
N ILE A 197 -30.94 -0.70 26.13
CA ILE A 197 -29.61 -1.28 25.93
C ILE A 197 -29.12 -1.05 24.50
N LEU A 198 -29.95 -1.31 23.48
CA LEU A 198 -29.58 -1.14 22.08
C LEU A 198 -29.24 0.32 21.76
N LEU A 199 -30.02 1.28 22.27
CA LEU A 199 -29.74 2.72 22.16
C LEU A 199 -28.45 3.10 22.88
N LEU A 200 -28.19 2.55 24.07
CA LEU A 200 -26.95 2.78 24.80
C LEU A 200 -25.74 2.26 24.01
N LEU A 201 -25.80 1.05 23.47
CA LEU A 201 -24.73 0.49 22.62
C LEU A 201 -24.52 1.33 21.36
N ALA A 202 -25.61 1.74 20.70
CA ALA A 202 -25.56 2.62 19.55
C ALA A 202 -24.92 3.97 19.91
N GLY A 203 -25.30 4.55 21.06
CA GLY A 203 -24.77 5.80 21.59
C GLY A 203 -23.27 5.74 21.90
N ILE A 204 -22.79 4.69 22.59
CA ILE A 204 -21.35 4.51 22.86
C ILE A 204 -20.60 4.28 21.54
N SER A 205 -21.17 3.50 20.61
CA SER A 205 -20.56 3.30 19.29
C SER A 205 -20.49 4.62 18.50
N PHE A 206 -21.49 5.48 18.63
CA PHE A 206 -21.51 6.81 18.03
C PHE A 206 -20.49 7.74 18.70
N TYR A 207 -20.39 7.73 20.02
CA TYR A 207 -19.37 8.49 20.77
C TYR A 207 -17.94 8.11 20.35
N SER A 208 -17.70 6.83 20.02
CA SER A 208 -16.39 6.39 19.51
C SER A 208 -15.99 7.08 18.18
N ILE A 209 -16.94 7.62 17.41
CA ILE A 209 -16.64 8.44 16.21
C ILE A 209 -15.88 9.69 16.64
N ILE A 210 -16.30 10.34 17.72
CA ILE A 210 -15.67 11.57 18.22
C ILE A 210 -14.22 11.29 18.61
N LEU A 211 -13.97 10.17 19.29
CA LEU A 211 -12.62 9.74 19.65
C LEU A 211 -11.74 9.40 18.44
N MET A 212 -12.33 9.03 17.29
CA MET A 212 -11.57 8.73 16.07
C MET A 212 -11.14 9.98 15.29
N ILE A 213 -11.81 11.12 15.52
CA ILE A 213 -11.54 12.35 14.80
C ILE A 213 -10.11 12.80 15.11
N PRO A 214 -9.27 13.09 14.09
CA PRO A 214 -7.93 13.57 14.34
C PRO A 214 -8.00 14.95 15.01
N GLU A 215 -7.22 15.15 16.07
CA GLU A 215 -7.12 16.45 16.76
C GLU A 215 -6.66 17.54 15.78
N ASN A 216 -5.65 17.21 14.97
CA ASN A 216 -5.05 18.11 14.00
C ASN A 216 -5.32 17.63 12.57
N ILE A 217 -5.61 18.59 11.68
CA ILE A 217 -5.71 18.32 10.25
C ILE A 217 -4.32 17.83 9.78
N PRO A 218 -4.25 16.70 9.06
CA PRO A 218 -2.98 16.17 8.56
C PRO A 218 -2.29 17.22 7.69
N ARG A 219 -1.02 17.49 8.00
CA ARG A 219 -0.21 18.41 7.20
C ARG A 219 -0.02 17.83 5.79
N GLN A 220 -0.03 18.72 4.81
CA GLN A 220 0.15 18.41 3.39
C GLN A 220 1.22 19.35 2.82
N THR A 221 2.34 19.48 3.52
CA THR A 221 3.44 20.35 3.11
C THR A 221 4.47 19.54 2.34
N VAL A 222 4.98 20.13 1.26
CA VAL A 222 6.02 19.54 0.41
C VAL A 222 7.11 20.60 0.23
N SER A 223 8.37 20.19 0.34
CA SER A 223 9.50 21.06 0.06
C SER A 223 9.77 21.04 -1.44
N GLU A 224 9.54 22.16 -2.11
CA GLU A 224 9.80 22.32 -3.54
C GLU A 224 11.06 23.17 -3.73
N ASN A 225 12.03 22.63 -4.48
CA ASN A 225 13.28 23.31 -4.77
C ASN A 225 13.61 23.20 -6.26
N PHE A 226 14.20 24.27 -6.78
CA PHE A 226 14.61 24.36 -8.18
C PHE A 226 16.11 24.53 -8.24
N ALA A 227 16.76 23.77 -9.11
CA ALA A 227 18.17 23.94 -9.40
C ALA A 227 18.39 23.96 -10.92
N THR A 228 19.20 24.90 -11.38
CA THR A 228 19.59 25.01 -12.78
C THR A 228 21.10 24.82 -12.88
N ILE A 229 21.51 23.86 -13.71
CA ILE A 229 22.92 23.61 -14.01
C ILE A 229 23.15 23.99 -15.46
N ASN A 230 24.15 24.85 -15.67
CA ASN A 230 24.68 25.14 -17.00
C ASN A 230 26.08 24.54 -17.11
N GLY A 231 26.35 23.80 -18.18
CA GLY A 231 27.63 23.15 -18.44
C GLY A 231 27.96 21.97 -17.51
N GLY A 232 26.94 21.21 -17.09
CA GLY A 232 27.10 19.97 -16.35
C GLY A 232 27.72 18.84 -17.19
N GLY A 233 28.11 17.76 -16.52
CA GLY A 233 28.72 16.58 -17.14
C GLY A 233 27.72 15.71 -17.90
N ASP A 234 28.04 14.43 -18.09
CA ASP A 234 27.12 13.44 -18.67
C ASP A 234 25.90 13.24 -17.76
N PRO A 235 24.67 13.55 -18.20
CA PRO A 235 23.45 13.36 -17.43
C PRO A 235 23.27 11.95 -16.87
N ASN A 236 23.85 10.92 -17.50
CA ASN A 236 23.75 9.54 -17.01
C ASN A 236 24.45 9.34 -15.65
N SER A 237 25.45 10.16 -15.32
CA SER A 237 26.20 10.05 -14.07
C SER A 237 25.48 10.65 -12.85
N ILE A 238 24.44 11.47 -13.06
CA ILE A 238 23.73 12.12 -11.95
C ILE A 238 22.90 11.14 -11.12
N PHE A 239 22.31 10.12 -11.75
CA PHE A 239 21.46 9.15 -11.06
C PHE A 239 22.24 8.21 -10.14
N PRO A 240 23.39 7.64 -10.56
CA PRO A 240 24.28 6.95 -9.64
C PRO A 240 24.67 7.81 -8.44
N ALA A 241 24.95 9.11 -8.64
CA ALA A 241 25.28 10.03 -7.56
C ALA A 241 24.10 10.26 -6.59
N ILE A 242 22.90 10.53 -7.12
CA ILE A 242 21.68 10.69 -6.32
C ILE A 242 21.33 9.39 -5.58
N ASN A 243 21.41 8.23 -6.24
CA ASN A 243 21.18 6.94 -5.60
C ASN A 243 22.21 6.65 -4.51
N LYS A 244 23.48 7.02 -4.72
CA LYS A 244 24.53 6.91 -3.71
C LYS A 244 24.20 7.76 -2.48
N LEU A 245 23.73 8.99 -2.66
CA LEU A 245 23.26 9.85 -1.58
C LEU A 245 22.11 9.17 -0.81
N PHE A 246 21.09 8.68 -1.50
CA PHE A 246 19.96 8.00 -0.85
C PHE A 246 20.36 6.72 -0.12
N ASN A 247 21.47 6.07 -0.52
CA ASN A 247 21.99 4.91 0.19
C ASN A 247 22.48 5.26 1.61
N GLU A 248 22.91 6.50 1.85
CA GLU A 248 23.28 7.00 3.18
C GLU A 248 22.06 7.12 4.11
N PHE A 249 20.87 7.33 3.53
CA PHE A 249 19.60 7.46 4.26
C PHE A 249 18.82 6.13 4.36
N ARG A 250 19.47 4.99 4.07
CA ARG A 250 18.83 3.67 4.19
C ARG A 250 18.58 3.31 5.63
N TYR A 251 17.38 2.83 5.91
CA TYR A 251 17.05 2.23 7.19
C TYR A 251 17.62 0.81 7.30
N ASN A 252 18.49 0.54 8.30
CA ASN A 252 19.02 -0.79 8.61
C ASN A 252 19.60 -1.59 7.41
N ALA A 253 20.17 -0.86 6.45
CA ALA A 253 20.69 -1.38 5.18
C ALA A 253 19.64 -2.06 4.27
N LEU A 254 18.35 -1.76 4.47
CA LEU A 254 17.29 -2.13 3.54
C LEU A 254 17.36 -1.24 2.29
N PRO A 255 17.06 -1.79 1.10
CA PRO A 255 17.07 -1.00 -0.13
C PRO A 255 15.91 0.00 -0.13
N ASN A 256 16.18 1.18 -0.66
CA ASN A 256 15.16 2.18 -0.96
C ASN A 256 14.38 1.77 -2.21
N TYR A 257 13.11 2.18 -2.29
CA TYR A 257 12.34 2.02 -3.51
C TYR A 257 12.71 3.14 -4.48
N SER A 258 12.97 2.79 -5.74
CA SER A 258 13.27 3.77 -6.79
C SER A 258 12.47 3.49 -8.04
N PHE A 259 11.94 4.55 -8.66
CA PHE A 259 11.16 4.49 -9.88
C PHE A 259 11.74 5.50 -10.86
N LYS A 260 11.93 5.06 -12.10
CA LYS A 260 12.51 5.84 -13.19
C LYS A 260 11.55 5.83 -14.38
N SER A 261 11.34 6.98 -15.01
CA SER A 261 10.55 7.12 -16.24
C SER A 261 11.12 8.21 -17.14
N GLY A 262 10.95 8.10 -18.47
CA GLY A 262 11.44 9.07 -19.46
C GLY A 262 12.91 8.93 -19.88
N PHE A 263 13.70 8.20 -19.09
CA PHE A 263 15.16 8.15 -19.24
C PHE A 263 15.73 7.25 -20.33
N ALA A 264 14.92 6.41 -20.99
CA ALA A 264 15.41 5.57 -22.10
C ALA A 264 16.07 6.42 -23.20
N LYS A 265 15.58 7.66 -23.41
CA LYS A 265 16.20 8.61 -24.35
C LYS A 265 17.61 9.08 -23.94
N ILE A 266 17.96 9.06 -22.64
CA ILE A 266 19.32 9.44 -22.19
C ILE A 266 20.30 8.27 -22.35
N GLU A 267 19.81 7.04 -22.20
CA GLU A 267 20.59 5.82 -22.38
C GLU A 267 20.79 5.50 -23.88
N ASP A 268 19.81 5.84 -24.74
CA ASP A 268 19.85 5.65 -26.20
C ASP A 268 20.52 6.80 -26.96
N LEU A 269 20.73 7.96 -26.32
CA LEU A 269 21.57 9.03 -26.87
C LEU A 269 23.02 8.52 -26.91
N SER A 270 23.34 7.79 -27.97
CA SER A 270 24.70 7.40 -28.29
C SER A 270 25.61 8.64 -28.23
N PHE A 271 26.90 8.43 -27.95
CA PHE A 271 27.94 9.47 -27.81
C PHE A 271 28.04 10.50 -28.96
N ASN A 272 27.23 10.37 -30.03
CA ASN A 272 27.24 11.18 -31.22
C ASN A 272 26.06 12.15 -31.37
N GLU A 273 25.01 12.08 -30.55
CA GLU A 273 23.80 12.89 -30.77
C GLU A 273 23.63 14.03 -29.75
N THR A 274 23.34 15.24 -30.26
CA THR A 274 22.85 16.36 -29.47
C THR A 274 21.33 16.27 -29.39
N GLY A 275 20.74 16.45 -28.21
CA GLY A 275 19.31 16.32 -28.05
C GLY A 275 18.78 16.88 -26.74
N SER A 276 17.45 17.01 -26.66
CA SER A 276 16.75 17.28 -25.42
C SER A 276 16.44 15.98 -24.68
N TYR A 277 16.55 16.01 -23.36
CA TYR A 277 16.12 14.91 -22.51
C TYR A 277 15.14 15.39 -21.45
N ASP A 278 14.30 14.45 -21.03
CA ASP A 278 13.37 14.60 -19.93
C ASP A 278 13.36 13.29 -19.15
N GLY A 279 13.30 13.37 -17.83
CA GLY A 279 13.09 12.18 -17.05
C GLY A 279 12.80 12.45 -15.58
N LYS A 280 12.16 11.45 -14.99
CA LYS A 280 11.52 11.53 -13.68
C LYS A 280 12.05 10.43 -12.78
N LEU A 281 12.62 10.81 -11.65
CA LEU A 281 13.11 9.91 -10.62
C LEU A 281 12.28 10.09 -9.36
N ALA A 282 11.70 9.00 -8.86
CA ALA A 282 11.12 8.95 -7.53
C ALA A 282 11.95 8.00 -6.67
N VAL A 283 12.34 8.44 -5.48
CA VAL A 283 13.03 7.63 -4.48
C VAL A 283 12.29 7.71 -3.16
N GLU A 284 11.95 6.55 -2.59
CA GLU A 284 11.36 6.42 -1.26
C GLU A 284 12.33 5.65 -0.37
N THR A 285 12.68 6.19 0.80
CA THR A 285 13.42 5.41 1.81
C THR A 285 12.57 4.22 2.27
N HIS A 286 13.22 3.11 2.65
CA HIS A 286 12.48 1.96 3.14
C HIS A 286 11.54 2.35 4.29
N PRO A 287 10.23 2.06 4.20
CA PRO A 287 9.25 2.53 5.17
C PRO A 287 9.48 1.89 6.54
N GLN A 288 9.58 2.74 7.56
CA GLN A 288 9.75 2.30 8.94
C GLN A 288 8.40 2.21 9.63
N TYR A 289 8.11 1.07 10.24
CA TYR A 289 6.93 0.94 11.09
C TYR A 289 7.11 1.77 12.38
N ILE A 290 6.20 2.71 12.63
CA ILE A 290 6.28 3.64 13.77
C ILE A 290 5.69 2.99 15.04
N GLY A 291 5.03 1.84 14.92
CA GLY A 291 4.15 1.35 15.98
C GLY A 291 2.73 1.87 15.81
N ASN A 292 1.80 1.12 16.37
CA ASN A 292 0.49 1.67 16.69
C ASN A 292 0.61 2.40 18.02
N ASN A 293 -0.13 3.49 18.21
CA ASN A 293 -0.25 4.08 19.54
C ASN A 293 -0.81 2.99 20.45
N GLU A 294 0.03 2.45 21.34
CA GLU A 294 -0.36 1.37 22.25
C GLU A 294 -1.56 1.79 23.14
N ASN A 295 -1.76 3.10 23.27
CA ASN A 295 -2.83 3.73 24.02
C ASN A 295 -4.11 4.01 23.20
N ASP A 296 -4.24 3.48 21.98
CA ASP A 296 -5.52 3.60 21.27
C ASP A 296 -6.61 2.83 22.06
N ILE A 297 -7.47 3.59 22.74
CA ILE A 297 -8.55 3.07 23.61
C ILE A 297 -9.70 2.52 22.75
N ILE A 298 -9.83 3.01 21.52
CA ILE A 298 -10.99 2.76 20.66
C ILE A 298 -11.21 1.27 20.32
N PRO A 299 -10.20 0.49 19.91
CA PRO A 299 -10.38 -0.95 19.72
C PRO A 299 -10.84 -1.66 21.00
N ASN A 300 -10.37 -1.22 22.17
CA ASN A 300 -10.78 -1.80 23.45
C ASN A 300 -12.24 -1.48 23.78
N ILE A 301 -12.72 -0.28 23.45
CA ILE A 301 -14.15 0.08 23.56
C ILE A 301 -15.00 -0.89 22.73
N TYR A 302 -14.60 -1.19 21.49
CA TYR A 302 -15.34 -2.15 20.68
C TYR A 302 -15.28 -3.58 21.22
N LEU A 303 -14.15 -4.00 21.78
CA LEU A 303 -14.06 -5.31 22.43
C LEU A 303 -14.96 -5.37 23.67
N LEU A 304 -15.05 -4.30 24.46
CA LEU A 304 -15.96 -4.21 25.60
C LEU A 304 -17.42 -4.25 25.15
N LEU A 305 -17.79 -3.49 24.12
CA LEU A 305 -19.14 -3.53 23.52
C LEU A 305 -19.47 -4.92 22.96
N ALA A 306 -18.49 -5.60 22.36
CA ALA A 306 -18.65 -6.97 21.90
C ALA A 306 -18.87 -7.94 23.06
N ALA A 307 -18.09 -7.82 24.14
CA ALA A 307 -18.23 -8.63 25.36
C ALA A 307 -19.63 -8.47 25.95
N PHE A 308 -20.06 -7.22 26.12
CA PHE A 308 -21.37 -6.89 26.67
C PHE A 308 -22.50 -7.43 25.80
N SER A 309 -22.39 -7.28 24.47
CA SER A 309 -23.38 -7.83 23.53
C SER A 309 -23.42 -9.36 23.60
N LEU A 310 -22.27 -10.02 23.70
CA LEU A 310 -22.20 -11.48 23.84
C LEU A 310 -22.83 -11.96 25.15
N ILE A 311 -22.52 -11.33 26.28
CA ILE A 311 -23.13 -11.65 27.58
C ILE A 311 -24.64 -11.45 27.52
N THR A 312 -25.11 -10.35 26.95
CA THR A 312 -26.54 -10.08 26.80
C THR A 312 -27.21 -11.12 25.92
N SER A 313 -26.56 -11.56 24.84
CA SER A 313 -27.03 -12.64 23.98
C SER A 313 -27.19 -13.95 24.77
N LEU A 314 -26.19 -14.32 25.59
CA LEU A 314 -26.24 -15.51 26.43
C LEU A 314 -27.35 -15.42 27.50
N ILE A 315 -27.54 -14.28 28.14
CA ILE A 315 -28.63 -14.09 29.10
C ILE A 315 -29.99 -14.33 28.43
N ASN A 316 -30.20 -13.78 27.23
CA ASN A 316 -31.46 -14.00 26.50
C ASN A 316 -31.67 -15.49 26.15
N PHE A 317 -30.62 -16.18 25.71
CA PHE A 317 -30.71 -17.63 25.48
C PHE A 317 -30.89 -18.44 26.77
N ALA A 318 -30.39 -17.97 27.91
CA ALA A 318 -30.57 -18.65 29.19
C ALA A 318 -32.01 -18.51 29.69
N LEU A 319 -32.58 -17.31 29.58
CA LEU A 319 -33.98 -17.05 29.92
C LEU A 319 -34.93 -17.89 29.08
N MET A 320 -34.56 -18.19 27.84
CA MET A 320 -35.28 -19.12 26.96
C MET A 320 -35.35 -20.55 27.51
N VAL A 321 -34.34 -20.99 28.28
CA VAL A 321 -34.25 -22.35 28.85
C VAL A 321 -34.98 -22.48 30.20
N VAL A 322 -35.02 -21.40 31.00
CA VAL A 322 -35.47 -21.46 32.41
C VAL A 322 -37.00 -21.40 32.58
N GLU A 323 -37.75 -20.79 31.66
CA GLU A 323 -39.21 -20.59 31.80
C GLU A 323 -40.04 -21.31 30.70
N PRO A 324 -40.14 -22.65 30.70
CA PRO A 324 -41.01 -23.38 29.77
C PRO A 324 -42.46 -23.40 30.29
N GLY A 325 -43.17 -22.28 30.17
CA GLY A 325 -44.62 -22.20 30.43
C GLY A 325 -45.44 -22.13 29.13
N PRO A 326 -46.67 -22.62 29.11
CA PRO A 326 -47.50 -22.68 27.89
C PRO A 326 -47.93 -21.29 27.35
N ASP A 327 -48.03 -20.26 28.20
CA ASP A 327 -48.38 -18.89 27.80
C ASP A 327 -47.18 -18.07 27.26
N ILE A 328 -46.01 -18.71 27.04
CA ILE A 328 -44.69 -18.04 26.95
C ILE A 328 -44.12 -18.04 25.51
N ILE A 329 -44.84 -18.52 24.49
CA ILE A 329 -44.34 -18.59 23.10
C ILE A 329 -43.77 -17.24 22.63
N GLN A 330 -44.44 -16.14 22.98
CA GLN A 330 -44.02 -14.79 22.59
C GLN A 330 -42.74 -14.36 23.31
N SER A 331 -42.61 -14.65 24.60
CA SER A 331 -41.38 -14.37 25.37
C SER A 331 -40.20 -15.22 24.88
N TYR A 332 -40.46 -16.49 24.53
CA TYR A 332 -39.46 -17.39 23.96
C TYR A 332 -38.91 -16.85 22.63
N LEU A 333 -39.81 -16.53 21.68
CA LEU A 333 -39.43 -15.94 20.39
C LEU A 333 -38.74 -14.58 20.57
N GLY A 334 -39.24 -13.74 21.47
CA GLY A 334 -38.65 -12.44 21.79
C GLY A 334 -37.21 -12.57 22.28
N ASN A 335 -36.96 -13.44 23.26
CA ASN A 335 -35.63 -13.72 23.79
C ASN A 335 -34.72 -14.35 22.72
N PHE A 336 -35.24 -15.26 21.89
CA PHE A 336 -34.47 -15.87 20.80
C PHE A 336 -33.99 -14.82 19.79
N PHE A 337 -34.89 -13.97 19.28
CA PHE A 337 -34.52 -12.92 18.32
C PHE A 337 -33.64 -11.85 18.95
N ALA A 338 -33.88 -11.46 20.21
CA ALA A 338 -33.02 -10.57 20.97
C ALA A 338 -31.60 -11.15 21.09
N GLY A 339 -31.48 -12.43 21.43
CA GLY A 339 -30.23 -13.17 21.49
C GLY A 339 -29.47 -13.14 20.17
N LEU A 340 -30.15 -13.36 19.05
CA LEU A 340 -29.56 -13.29 17.70
C LEU A 340 -29.09 -11.87 17.33
N ILE A 341 -29.88 -10.84 17.63
CA ILE A 341 -29.51 -9.44 17.37
C ILE A 341 -28.23 -9.07 18.13
N PHE A 342 -28.15 -9.42 19.41
CA PHE A 342 -26.95 -9.13 20.21
C PHE A 342 -25.73 -9.94 19.78
N LEU A 343 -25.92 -11.18 19.32
CA LEU A 343 -24.84 -11.97 18.74
C LEU A 343 -24.30 -11.33 17.46
N TYR A 344 -25.19 -10.85 16.58
CA TYR A 344 -24.82 -10.09 15.39
C TYR A 344 -24.05 -8.81 15.74
N LEU A 345 -24.52 -8.05 16.73
CA LEU A 345 -23.84 -6.85 17.22
C LEU A 345 -22.45 -7.16 17.76
N ALA A 346 -22.31 -8.24 18.52
CA ALA A 346 -21.01 -8.71 19.03
C ALA A 346 -20.03 -8.97 17.87
N GLY A 347 -20.45 -9.74 16.86
CA GLY A 347 -19.64 -9.99 15.67
C GLY A 347 -19.26 -8.72 14.89
N SER A 348 -20.21 -7.79 14.76
CA SER A 348 -19.98 -6.48 14.14
C SER A 348 -18.94 -5.65 14.90
N PHE A 349 -19.00 -5.60 16.24
CA PHE A 349 -18.03 -4.87 17.06
C PHE A 349 -16.64 -5.53 17.05
N ILE A 350 -16.56 -6.87 17.09
CA ILE A 350 -15.30 -7.61 16.92
C ILE A 350 -14.65 -7.25 15.57
N SER A 351 -15.45 -7.21 14.49
CA SER A 351 -14.95 -6.84 13.16
C SER A 351 -14.37 -5.42 13.15
N ARG A 352 -15.02 -4.46 13.82
CA ARG A 352 -14.51 -3.07 13.92
C ARG A 352 -13.21 -3.00 14.72
N ALA A 353 -13.14 -3.70 15.86
CA ALA A 353 -11.92 -3.80 16.66
C ALA A 353 -10.76 -4.42 15.86
N PHE A 354 -11.06 -5.45 15.06
CA PHE A 354 -10.08 -6.11 14.19
C PHE A 354 -9.55 -5.18 13.09
N ILE A 355 -10.43 -4.43 12.43
CA ILE A 355 -10.01 -3.45 11.42
C ILE A 355 -9.06 -2.41 12.04
N LEU A 356 -9.39 -1.89 13.22
CA LEU A 356 -8.56 -0.84 13.87
C LEU A 356 -7.21 -1.36 14.35
N ASN A 357 -7.19 -2.53 14.98
CA ASN A 357 -5.93 -3.10 15.47
C ASN A 357 -4.97 -3.43 14.31
N ASN A 358 -5.50 -3.80 13.13
CA ASN A 358 -4.69 -4.09 11.95
C ASN A 358 -4.37 -2.87 11.07
N ILE A 359 -4.60 -1.65 11.56
CA ILE A 359 -4.02 -0.48 10.90
C ILE A 359 -2.55 -0.44 11.26
N PHE A 360 -1.66 -0.38 10.27
CA PHE A 360 -0.23 -0.24 10.46
C PHE A 360 0.21 1.11 9.92
N LYS A 361 0.99 1.85 10.70
CA LYS A 361 1.53 3.17 10.32
C LYS A 361 3.00 3.05 9.95
N TYR A 362 3.36 3.70 8.85
CA TYR A 362 4.72 3.73 8.34
C TYR A 362 5.18 5.16 8.10
N ASP A 363 6.46 5.36 8.33
CA ASP A 363 7.20 6.58 8.05
C ASP A 363 8.16 6.34 6.89
N SER A 364 8.21 7.24 5.93
CA SER A 364 9.22 7.21 4.88
C SER A 364 9.56 8.62 4.40
N VAL A 365 10.77 8.81 3.90
CA VAL A 365 11.14 10.01 3.16
C VAL A 365 10.96 9.73 1.69
N PHE A 366 10.24 10.60 1.01
CA PHE A 366 10.00 10.53 -0.42
C PHE A 366 10.60 11.74 -1.11
N THR A 367 11.36 11.50 -2.16
CA THR A 367 11.91 12.53 -3.03
C THR A 367 11.52 12.24 -4.47
N PHE A 368 10.93 13.23 -5.12
CA PHE A 368 10.68 13.22 -6.54
C PHE A 368 11.54 14.27 -7.22
N ILE A 369 12.15 13.91 -8.34
CA ILE A 369 13.05 14.76 -9.11
C ILE A 369 12.58 14.72 -10.56
N ASP A 370 12.14 15.87 -11.06
CA ASP A 370 11.88 16.11 -12.47
C ASP A 370 13.13 16.73 -13.09
N VAL A 371 13.68 16.13 -14.12
CA VAL A 371 14.89 16.60 -14.79
C VAL A 371 14.60 16.79 -16.26
N SER A 372 14.76 18.03 -16.73
CA SER A 372 14.66 18.35 -18.15
C SER A 372 15.89 19.13 -18.59
N GLY A 373 16.35 18.92 -19.81
CA GLY A 373 17.56 19.58 -20.27
C GLY A 373 17.93 19.28 -21.71
N SER A 374 19.09 19.78 -22.10
CA SER A 374 19.70 19.53 -23.41
C SER A 374 21.16 19.12 -23.28
N ILE A 375 21.58 18.21 -24.14
CA ILE A 375 22.98 17.78 -24.27
C ILE A 375 23.57 18.44 -25.51
N GLY A 376 24.65 19.18 -25.31
CA GLY A 376 25.52 19.73 -26.34
C GLY A 376 26.83 18.97 -26.41
N LYS A 377 27.26 18.64 -27.62
CA LYS A 377 28.58 18.05 -27.89
C LYS A 377 29.50 19.16 -28.42
N SER A 378 30.66 19.31 -27.80
CA SER A 378 31.74 20.15 -28.30
C SER A 378 32.93 19.27 -28.62
N GLU A 379 33.25 19.13 -29.90
CA GLU A 379 34.46 18.43 -30.34
C GLU A 379 35.59 19.45 -30.44
N ILE A 380 36.64 19.26 -29.63
CA ILE A 380 37.88 20.00 -29.79
C ILE A 380 38.84 19.10 -30.55
N THR A 381 39.01 19.40 -31.84
CA THR A 381 40.01 18.76 -32.68
C THR A 381 41.32 19.54 -32.55
N ALA A 382 42.36 18.90 -32.02
CA ALA A 382 43.71 19.45 -31.99
C ALA A 382 44.60 18.68 -32.97
N GLY A 383 45.29 19.42 -33.86
CA GLY A 383 46.16 18.86 -34.88
C GLY A 383 45.43 18.59 -36.20
N LYS A 384 45.45 19.56 -37.11
CA LYS A 384 45.19 19.32 -38.54
C LYS A 384 46.31 19.97 -39.33
N ALA A 385 47.48 19.34 -39.30
CA ALA A 385 48.59 19.76 -40.14
C ALA A 385 48.34 19.25 -41.57
N ILE A 386 48.61 20.09 -42.57
CA ILE A 386 48.44 19.80 -44.00
C ILE A 386 49.26 18.56 -44.45
N THR A 387 50.20 18.07 -43.62
CA THR A 387 51.10 16.96 -43.94
C THR A 387 51.14 15.83 -42.90
N ASP A 388 50.47 15.92 -41.75
CA ASP A 388 50.58 14.92 -40.66
C ASP A 388 49.22 14.36 -40.23
N SER A 389 49.16 13.03 -40.08
CA SER A 389 47.94 12.23 -39.92
C SER A 389 47.53 11.94 -38.46
N ILE A 390 47.90 12.80 -37.51
CA ILE A 390 47.51 12.65 -36.10
C ILE A 390 46.43 13.69 -35.79
N GLU A 391 45.18 13.22 -35.74
CA GLU A 391 44.04 13.99 -35.26
C GLU A 391 43.68 13.50 -33.86
N THR A 392 43.83 14.37 -32.86
CA THR A 392 43.36 14.07 -31.51
C THR A 392 42.03 14.76 -31.30
N LYS A 393 40.96 13.98 -31.22
CA LYS A 393 39.60 14.48 -30.93
C LYS A 393 39.31 14.32 -29.45
N ASN A 394 39.10 15.44 -28.76
CA ASN A 394 38.51 15.42 -27.43
C ASN A 394 37.04 15.79 -27.55
N VAL A 395 36.16 14.83 -27.23
CA VAL A 395 34.71 15.05 -27.22
C VAL A 395 34.32 15.47 -25.82
N VAL A 396 33.90 16.72 -25.67
CA VAL A 396 33.35 17.24 -24.42
C VAL A 396 31.84 17.24 -24.54
N ILE A 397 31.19 16.46 -23.68
CA ILE A 397 29.73 16.47 -23.52
C ILE A 397 29.41 17.51 -22.45
N ARG A 398 28.53 18.45 -22.77
CA ARG A 398 28.00 19.44 -21.84
C ARG A 398 26.50 19.28 -21.76
N SER A 399 25.96 19.30 -20.56
CA SER A 399 24.52 19.30 -20.35
C SER A 399 24.08 20.57 -19.65
N ASP A 400 22.99 21.15 -20.16
CA ASP A 400 22.24 22.17 -19.44
C ASP A 400 20.99 21.49 -18.90
N SER A 401 20.82 21.50 -17.58
CA SER A 401 19.80 20.73 -16.86
C SER A 401 19.01 21.64 -15.93
N GLN A 402 17.70 21.41 -15.88
CA GLN A 402 16.79 21.98 -14.89
C GLN A 402 16.25 20.85 -14.02
N PHE A 403 16.41 20.99 -12.70
CA PHE A 403 15.92 20.06 -11.69
C PHE A 403 14.78 20.70 -10.93
N ARG A 404 13.65 20.01 -10.85
CA ARG A 404 12.56 20.29 -9.91
C ARG A 404 12.51 19.18 -8.89
N ILE A 405 12.78 19.52 -7.64
CA ILE A 405 12.94 18.57 -6.55
C ILE A 405 11.80 18.78 -5.57
N TYR A 406 11.06 17.72 -5.31
CA TYR A 406 10.00 17.68 -4.32
C TYR A 406 10.38 16.68 -3.25
N THR A 407 10.61 17.14 -2.03
CA THR A 407 11.00 16.30 -0.90
C THR A 407 9.97 16.43 0.21
N THR A 408 9.52 15.30 0.76
CA THR A 408 8.62 15.27 1.90
C THR A 408 8.80 14.00 2.70
N ARG A 409 8.43 14.05 3.97
CA ARG A 409 8.19 12.88 4.80
C ARG A 409 6.75 12.42 4.61
N PHE A 410 6.56 11.15 4.26
CA PHE A 410 5.27 10.50 4.17
C PHE A 410 4.95 9.76 5.47
N LEU A 411 3.81 10.12 6.04
CA LEU A 411 3.11 9.22 6.94
C LEU A 411 2.12 8.42 6.09
N SER A 412 2.17 7.10 6.19
CA SER A 412 1.31 6.21 5.43
C SER A 412 0.66 5.14 6.32
N GLU A 413 -0.53 4.70 5.94
CA GLU A 413 -1.28 3.65 6.64
C GLU A 413 -1.58 2.46 5.72
N SER A 414 -1.57 1.25 6.28
CA SER A 414 -2.01 0.01 5.60
C SER A 414 -2.93 -0.81 6.50
N TYR A 415 -3.82 -1.60 5.88
CA TYR A 415 -4.77 -2.52 6.57
C TYR A 415 -4.16 -3.84 6.99
N SER A 416 -3.02 -4.16 6.42
CA SER A 416 -2.27 -5.38 6.69
C SER A 416 -0.81 -5.06 6.48
N LEU A 417 0.06 -5.85 7.09
CA LEU A 417 1.51 -5.71 6.93
C LEU A 417 1.90 -5.61 5.44
N ASN A 418 1.41 -6.55 4.62
CA ASN A 418 1.74 -6.61 3.18
C ASN A 418 0.72 -5.83 2.32
N GLY A 419 -0.19 -5.10 2.95
CA GLY A 419 -1.26 -4.40 2.27
C GLY A 419 -0.75 -3.20 1.49
N SER A 420 -1.64 -2.67 0.64
CA SER A 420 -1.39 -1.40 -0.05
C SER A 420 -1.42 -0.26 0.94
N ARG A 421 -0.39 0.59 0.85
CA ARG A 421 -0.27 1.78 1.67
C ARG A 421 -1.02 2.96 1.07
N TYR A 422 -1.53 3.81 1.94
CA TYR A 422 -2.13 5.09 1.57
C TYR A 422 -1.40 6.20 2.31
N VAL A 423 -1.03 7.26 1.59
CA VAL A 423 -0.40 8.45 2.21
C VAL A 423 -1.47 9.20 3.00
N THR A 424 -1.20 9.45 4.28
CA THR A 424 -2.10 10.15 5.21
C THR A 424 -1.61 11.55 5.52
N ALA A 425 -0.30 11.79 5.53
CA ALA A 425 0.24 13.13 5.69
C ALA A 425 1.53 13.30 4.91
N MET A 426 1.79 14.54 4.51
CA MET A 426 3.04 15.01 3.92
C MET A 426 3.59 16.09 4.85
N ILE A 427 4.76 15.84 5.41
CA ILE A 427 5.37 16.67 6.43
C ILE A 427 6.74 17.11 5.96
N THR A 428 7.01 18.40 6.10
CA THR A 428 8.33 19.00 5.99
C THR A 428 8.88 19.24 7.39
N ASP A 429 10.00 18.60 7.71
CA ASP A 429 10.75 18.79 8.95
C ASP A 429 12.20 19.17 8.65
N ASP A 430 12.99 19.48 9.68
CA ASP A 430 14.41 19.88 9.52
C ASP A 430 15.25 18.79 8.86
N ASN A 431 14.90 17.51 9.02
CA ASN A 431 15.59 16.41 8.36
C ASN A 431 15.33 16.42 6.84
N ILE A 432 14.10 16.73 6.43
CA ILE A 432 13.76 16.93 5.01
C ILE A 432 14.56 18.09 4.41
N HIS A 433 14.74 19.19 5.16
CA HIS A 433 15.60 20.30 4.71
C HIS A 433 17.05 19.85 4.52
N LEU A 434 17.63 19.13 5.49
CA LEU A 434 18.99 18.58 5.39
C LEU A 434 19.18 17.63 4.19
N ILE A 435 18.23 16.73 3.95
CA ILE A 435 18.27 15.80 2.81
C ILE A 435 18.23 16.60 1.50
N THR A 436 17.37 17.61 1.43
CA THR A 436 17.22 18.45 0.24
C THR A 436 18.48 19.27 -0.03
N GLU A 437 19.09 19.86 1.01
CA GLU A 437 20.36 20.57 0.90
C GLU A 437 21.50 19.68 0.39
N LYS A 438 21.65 18.47 0.96
CA LYS A 438 22.65 17.51 0.49
C LYS A 438 22.41 17.08 -0.97
N LEU A 439 21.15 16.99 -1.38
CA LEU A 439 20.79 16.67 -2.75
C LEU A 439 21.13 17.83 -3.70
N LEU A 440 20.85 19.07 -3.31
CA LEU A 440 21.27 20.26 -4.04
C LEU A 440 22.80 20.38 -4.12
N GLN A 441 23.52 20.05 -3.05
CA GLN A 441 24.99 19.98 -3.06
C GLN A 441 25.51 18.92 -4.04
N THR A 442 24.90 17.73 -4.06
CA THR A 442 25.24 16.65 -4.99
C THR A 442 25.03 17.09 -6.44
N ILE A 443 23.92 17.78 -6.71
CA ILE A 443 23.60 18.38 -8.01
C ILE A 443 24.63 19.47 -8.36
N ASN A 444 25.01 20.35 -7.43
CA ASN A 444 26.04 21.36 -7.68
C ASN A 444 27.44 20.76 -7.91
N ASN A 445 27.78 19.65 -7.24
CA ASN A 445 29.04 18.95 -7.45
C ASN A 445 29.12 18.32 -8.85
N PHE A 446 27.99 17.83 -9.38
CA PHE A 446 27.88 17.35 -10.75
C PHE A 446 28.27 18.43 -11.78
N LYS A 447 27.97 19.70 -11.51
CA LYS A 447 28.45 20.83 -12.31
C LYS A 447 29.99 20.94 -12.29
N ALA A 448 30.61 20.75 -11.14
CA ALA A 448 32.06 20.85 -10.99
C ALA A 448 32.80 19.68 -11.65
N GLU A 449 32.27 18.46 -11.53
CA GLU A 449 32.86 17.24 -12.11
C GLU A 449 32.77 17.23 -13.65
N GLY A 450 31.68 17.79 -14.21
CA GLY A 450 31.42 17.89 -15.65
C GLY A 450 32.37 18.76 -16.47
N VAL A 451 33.21 19.57 -15.81
CA VAL A 451 34.18 20.47 -16.46
C VAL A 451 35.59 19.88 -16.50
N SER A 452 35.81 18.66 -15.98
CA SER A 452 37.11 18.01 -16.14
C SER A 452 37.30 17.59 -17.60
N VAL A 453 37.92 18.47 -18.39
CA VAL A 453 38.64 18.07 -19.57
C VAL A 453 39.60 17.01 -19.07
N ARG A 454 39.39 15.73 -19.42
CA ARG A 454 40.46 14.74 -19.29
C ARG A 454 41.58 15.28 -20.14
N GLY A 455 42.51 15.99 -19.51
CA GLY A 455 43.76 16.38 -20.11
C GLY A 455 44.37 15.09 -20.60
N ILE A 456 44.55 14.97 -21.91
CA ILE A 456 45.36 13.90 -22.46
C ILE A 456 46.72 14.11 -21.84
N ASP A 457 47.14 13.18 -21.00
CA ASP A 457 48.44 13.25 -20.35
C ASP A 457 49.50 13.11 -21.44
N ILE A 458 50.03 14.25 -21.90
CA ILE A 458 51.04 14.32 -22.97
C ILE A 458 52.33 13.59 -22.55
N SER A 459 52.45 13.22 -21.27
CA SER A 459 53.55 12.42 -20.74
C SER A 459 53.35 10.90 -20.84
N SER A 460 52.17 10.41 -21.26
CA SER A 460 51.91 8.97 -21.27
C SER A 460 52.80 8.24 -22.29
N GLU A 461 53.47 7.18 -21.84
CA GLU A 461 54.40 6.39 -22.66
C GLU A 461 53.71 5.79 -23.90
N SER A 462 52.41 5.49 -23.79
CA SER A 462 51.56 5.07 -24.89
C SER A 462 51.40 6.14 -25.99
N LEU A 463 51.29 7.43 -25.62
CA LEU A 463 51.20 8.50 -26.59
C LEU A 463 52.54 8.61 -27.33
N ASN A 464 53.66 8.60 -26.60
CA ASN A 464 55.01 8.62 -27.17
C ASN A 464 55.31 7.44 -28.10
N GLN A 465 54.81 6.24 -27.77
CA GLN A 465 54.91 5.07 -28.63
C GLN A 465 54.10 5.25 -29.93
N ILE A 466 52.90 5.82 -29.85
CA ILE A 466 52.07 6.13 -31.03
C ILE A 466 52.72 7.24 -31.87
N THR A 467 53.29 8.28 -31.26
CA THR A 467 54.02 9.33 -32.00
C THR A 467 55.26 8.76 -32.69
N ARG A 468 56.03 7.89 -32.02
CA ARG A 468 57.20 7.23 -32.60
C ARG A 468 56.83 6.28 -33.74
N ALA A 469 55.79 5.47 -33.57
CA ALA A 469 55.30 4.57 -34.61
C ALA A 469 54.85 5.34 -35.86
N ASN A 470 54.19 6.48 -35.68
CA ASN A 470 53.73 7.32 -36.79
C ASN A 470 54.87 8.09 -37.48
N LEU A 471 55.87 8.56 -36.73
CA LEU A 471 57.09 9.15 -37.32
C LEU A 471 57.82 8.14 -38.22
N LEU A 472 57.93 6.87 -37.81
CA LEU A 472 58.53 5.81 -38.63
C LEU A 472 57.72 5.53 -39.92
N ILE A 473 56.39 5.59 -39.85
CA ILE A 473 55.51 5.43 -41.02
C ILE A 473 55.63 6.64 -41.97
N HIS A 474 55.80 7.85 -41.43
CA HIS A 474 56.00 9.05 -42.24
C HIS A 474 57.36 9.05 -42.95
N ASP A 475 58.43 8.64 -42.25
CA ASP A 475 59.77 8.56 -42.83
C ASP A 475 59.86 7.47 -43.92
N SER A 476 59.21 6.32 -43.72
CA SER A 476 59.12 5.27 -44.76
C SER A 476 58.33 5.71 -46.00
N ARG A 477 57.31 6.57 -45.85
CA ARG A 477 56.56 7.17 -46.98
C ARG A 477 57.34 8.25 -47.73
N LYS A 478 58.14 9.05 -47.04
CA LYS A 478 59.05 10.00 -47.70
C LYS A 478 60.11 9.28 -48.53
N ASN A 479 60.63 8.16 -48.04
CA ASN A 479 61.64 7.35 -48.74
C ASN A 479 61.09 6.56 -49.94
N THR A 480 59.76 6.37 -50.07
CA THR A 480 59.14 5.69 -51.21
C THR A 480 58.75 6.64 -52.35
N LYS A 481 58.81 7.97 -52.16
CA LYS A 481 58.46 8.97 -53.19
C LYS A 481 59.58 9.31 -54.19
N SER A 482 60.74 8.65 -54.13
CA SER A 482 61.91 8.92 -54.98
C SER A 482 62.21 7.85 -56.05
N LEU A 483 61.25 6.99 -56.41
CA LEU A 483 61.42 6.05 -57.53
C LEU A 483 60.55 6.48 -58.73
N PRO A 484 61.15 6.70 -59.92
CA PRO A 484 60.40 7.04 -61.13
C PRO A 484 59.54 5.84 -61.57
N PRO A 485 58.37 6.09 -62.20
CA PRO A 485 57.50 5.00 -62.64
C PRO A 485 58.17 4.22 -63.77
N SER A 486 58.34 2.90 -63.59
CA SER A 486 58.70 2.01 -64.70
C SER A 486 57.48 1.82 -65.63
N PRO A 487 57.66 1.78 -66.95
CA PRO A 487 56.57 1.80 -67.92
C PRO A 487 55.99 0.41 -68.24
N ASP A 488 55.77 -0.47 -67.24
CA ASP A 488 55.30 -1.85 -67.50
C ASP A 488 54.29 -2.40 -66.47
N GLN A 489 53.34 -1.59 -66.01
CA GLN A 489 52.20 -2.08 -65.22
C GLN A 489 50.85 -1.50 -65.66
N LYS A 490 50.56 -1.56 -66.96
CA LYS A 490 49.21 -1.32 -67.50
C LYS A 490 48.42 -2.59 -67.88
N ALA A 491 48.90 -3.79 -67.52
CA ALA A 491 48.28 -5.05 -67.96
C ALA A 491 47.73 -5.96 -66.83
N ILE A 492 47.73 -5.52 -65.57
CA ILE A 492 47.19 -6.34 -64.45
C ILE A 492 46.30 -5.45 -63.55
N GLN A 493 45.27 -4.84 -64.13
CA GLN A 493 44.19 -4.16 -63.39
C GLN A 493 42.80 -4.42 -64.01
N SER A 494 42.63 -5.54 -64.71
CA SER A 494 41.36 -5.88 -65.36
C SER A 494 40.92 -7.34 -65.17
N LYS A 495 41.36 -8.02 -64.10
CA LYS A 495 40.90 -9.37 -63.72
C LYS A 495 41.05 -9.62 -62.21
N SER A 496 40.27 -8.91 -61.40
CA SER A 496 39.93 -9.31 -60.03
C SER A 496 38.61 -8.66 -59.57
N ASN A 497 37.64 -8.61 -60.48
CA ASN A 497 36.23 -8.45 -60.16
C ASN A 497 35.57 -9.82 -60.37
N GLU A 498 35.69 -10.71 -59.40
CA GLU A 498 34.79 -11.84 -59.18
C GLU A 498 35.30 -12.64 -57.98
N SER A 499 34.73 -12.34 -56.81
CA SER A 499 34.32 -13.27 -55.76
C SER A 499 34.39 -12.60 -54.39
N ILE A 500 33.35 -12.86 -53.59
CA ILE A 500 33.13 -12.43 -52.20
C ILE A 500 32.46 -11.06 -52.05
N ASN A 501 31.16 -11.01 -52.38
CA ASN A 501 30.14 -10.36 -51.55
C ASN A 501 28.73 -10.81 -51.98
N THR A 502 28.35 -12.00 -51.52
CA THR A 502 26.94 -12.45 -51.47
C THR A 502 26.78 -13.50 -50.36
N VAL A 503 26.74 -13.03 -49.11
CA VAL A 503 26.12 -13.62 -47.91
C VAL A 503 26.10 -12.44 -46.91
N SER A 504 25.02 -11.92 -46.31
CA SER A 504 23.61 -12.27 -46.18
C SER A 504 22.85 -10.97 -45.85
N SER A 505 22.03 -10.48 -46.77
CA SER A 505 20.84 -9.70 -46.42
C SER A 505 19.72 -10.72 -46.20
N GLN A 506 19.55 -11.19 -44.97
CA GLN A 506 18.39 -12.00 -44.58
C GLN A 506 17.62 -11.27 -43.49
N ASP A 507 16.37 -10.97 -43.82
CA ASP A 507 15.19 -10.83 -42.97
C ASP A 507 15.24 -9.82 -41.82
N SER A 508 14.97 -8.56 -42.16
CA SER A 508 14.49 -7.53 -41.22
C SER A 508 13.01 -7.69 -40.83
N THR A 509 12.38 -8.83 -41.14
CA THR A 509 10.94 -9.07 -40.90
C THR A 509 10.62 -10.06 -39.77
N ASP A 510 11.62 -10.62 -39.08
CA ASP A 510 11.41 -11.75 -38.14
C ASP A 510 11.57 -11.38 -36.65
N VAL A 511 11.39 -10.11 -36.31
CA VAL A 511 11.40 -9.59 -34.94
C VAL A 511 10.15 -8.78 -34.61
N LYS A 512 9.68 -8.89 -33.37
CA LYS A 512 8.60 -8.08 -32.77
C LYS A 512 9.09 -7.49 -31.46
N GLU A 513 8.52 -6.36 -31.05
CA GLU A 513 8.82 -5.74 -29.75
C GLU A 513 7.89 -6.28 -28.66
N CYS A 514 8.43 -6.50 -27.47
CA CYS A 514 7.62 -6.89 -26.32
C CYS A 514 6.84 -5.68 -25.78
N PRO A 515 5.50 -5.72 -25.66
CA PRO A 515 4.71 -4.57 -25.19
C PRO A 515 4.94 -4.24 -23.70
N ARG A 516 5.56 -5.15 -22.94
CA ARG A 516 5.83 -4.97 -21.51
C ARG A 516 7.22 -4.41 -21.21
N CYS A 517 8.22 -4.77 -22.00
CA CYS A 517 9.62 -4.39 -21.73
C CYS A 517 10.37 -3.80 -22.93
N ALA A 518 9.70 -3.56 -24.06
CA ALA A 518 10.22 -2.95 -25.29
C ALA A 518 11.40 -3.67 -25.97
N GLU A 519 11.90 -4.77 -25.40
CA GLU A 519 12.97 -5.55 -26.00
C GLU A 519 12.56 -6.25 -27.30
N THR A 520 13.49 -6.27 -28.27
CA THR A 520 13.31 -6.95 -29.55
C THR A 520 13.47 -8.46 -29.38
N ILE A 521 12.46 -9.20 -29.79
CA ILE A 521 12.41 -10.65 -29.69
C ILE A 521 12.01 -11.26 -31.04
N LYS A 522 12.36 -12.53 -31.27
CA LYS A 522 11.97 -13.23 -32.51
C LYS A 522 10.44 -13.25 -32.64
N ALA A 523 9.92 -12.98 -33.84
CA ALA A 523 8.47 -12.90 -34.11
C ALA A 523 7.73 -14.17 -33.65
N ARG A 524 8.35 -15.34 -33.83
CA ARG A 524 7.85 -16.66 -33.40
C ARG A 524 7.84 -16.94 -31.89
N ALA A 525 8.35 -16.03 -31.05
CA ALA A 525 8.40 -16.24 -29.60
C ALA A 525 7.01 -16.14 -28.96
N LYS A 526 6.59 -17.20 -28.24
CA LYS A 526 5.34 -17.23 -27.45
C LYS A 526 5.47 -16.51 -26.11
N MET A 527 6.69 -16.38 -25.59
CA MET A 527 6.97 -15.71 -24.32
C MET A 527 8.23 -14.84 -24.45
N CYS A 528 8.23 -13.67 -23.84
CA CYS A 528 9.38 -12.77 -23.80
C CYS A 528 10.45 -13.33 -22.86
N ARG A 529 11.69 -13.53 -23.36
CA ARG A 529 12.81 -14.06 -22.54
C ARG A 529 13.23 -13.16 -21.37
N PHE A 530 12.85 -11.89 -21.40
CA PHE A 530 13.32 -10.88 -20.44
C PHE A 530 12.33 -10.62 -19.32
N CYS A 531 11.02 -10.56 -19.61
CA CYS A 531 9.98 -10.24 -18.63
C CYS A 531 8.90 -11.32 -18.47
N ASN A 532 9.05 -12.48 -19.14
CA ASN A 532 8.09 -13.59 -19.17
C ASN A 532 6.66 -13.20 -19.56
N PHE A 533 6.50 -12.15 -20.37
CA PHE A 533 5.22 -11.79 -20.95
C PHE A 533 4.83 -12.79 -22.05
N GLU A 534 3.66 -13.43 -21.93
CA GLU A 534 3.10 -14.31 -22.96
C GLU A 534 2.40 -13.50 -24.05
N PHE A 535 2.72 -13.79 -25.31
CA PHE A 535 2.06 -13.18 -26.45
C PHE A 535 0.76 -13.92 -26.75
N PRO A 536 -0.36 -13.22 -27.01
CA PRO A 536 -1.59 -13.87 -27.46
C PRO A 536 -1.31 -14.66 -28.74
N VAL A 537 -1.71 -15.93 -28.75
CA VAL A 537 -1.54 -16.82 -29.91
C VAL A 537 -2.56 -16.38 -30.95
N ASN A 538 -2.09 -15.77 -32.05
CA ASN A 538 -2.91 -15.55 -33.24
C ASN A 538 -2.99 -16.82 -34.08
#